data_AF-A0AAU0W040-F1
#
_entry.id   AF-A0AAU0W040-F1
#
_cell.length_a   1.000
_cell.length_b   1.000
_cell.length_c   1.000
_cell.angle_alpha   90.00
_cell.angle_beta   90.00
_cell.angle_gamma   90.00
#
_symmetry.space_group_name_H-M   'P 1'
#
loop_
_entity.id
_entity.type
_entity.pdbx_description
1 polymer ?
#
loop_
_entity_poly.entity_id
_entity_poly.type
_entity_poly.pdbx_seq_one_letter_code
_entity_poly.pdbx_strand_id
1 'polypeptide(L)' 'MKIQRKRTGTAAQRVLTAEVAVVGALLLALFVTEIPSMMREMKIWRIAGGLRAGHRYP' A
#
# COMPACT_ATOMS: atom_id res chain seq x y z
N MET A 1 -10.61 20.99 -38.62
CA MET A 1 -11.10 21.40 -37.29
C MET A 1 -10.14 20.93 -36.20
N LYS A 2 -9.20 21.78 -35.73
CA LYS A 2 -8.22 21.46 -34.68
C LYS A 2 -8.15 22.58 -33.63
N ILE A 3 -9.24 22.81 -32.90
CA ILE A 3 -9.31 23.87 -31.86
C ILE A 3 -9.55 23.28 -30.46
N GLN A 4 -9.93 22.00 -30.34
CA GLN A 4 -10.30 21.42 -29.04
C GLN A 4 -9.15 20.94 -28.16
N ARG A 5 -7.92 20.79 -28.68
CA ARG A 5 -6.80 20.15 -27.93
C ARG A 5 -6.25 20.97 -26.75
N LYS A 6 -6.43 22.30 -26.73
CA LYS A 6 -5.81 23.15 -25.69
C LYS A 6 -6.57 23.17 -24.35
N ARG A 7 -7.90 23.03 -24.34
CA ARG A 7 -8.68 22.99 -23.08
C ARG A 7 -8.76 21.60 -22.46
N THR A 8 -8.73 20.55 -23.29
CA THR A 8 -8.68 19.16 -22.79
C THR A 8 -7.34 18.78 -22.20
N GLY A 9 -6.24 19.44 -22.60
CA GLY A 9 -4.91 19.19 -22.00
C GLY A 9 -4.90 19.39 -20.49
N THR A 10 -5.49 20.48 -19.98
CA THR A 10 -5.55 20.75 -18.53
C THR A 10 -6.56 19.89 -17.79
N ALA A 11 -7.71 19.57 -18.42
CA ALA A 11 -8.70 18.67 -17.83
C ALA A 11 -8.19 17.22 -17.75
N ALA A 12 -7.61 16.70 -18.84
CA ALA A 12 -7.03 15.35 -18.88
C ALA A 12 -5.83 15.23 -17.93
N GLN A 13 -4.98 16.25 -17.84
CA GLN A 13 -3.85 16.25 -16.92
C GLN A 13 -4.31 16.29 -15.45
N ARG A 14 -5.40 17.01 -15.13
CA ARG A 14 -6.02 16.99 -13.79
C ARG A 14 -6.57 15.62 -13.43
N VAL A 15 -7.30 14.99 -14.36
CA VAL A 15 -7.84 13.64 -14.15
C VAL A 15 -6.71 12.64 -13.95
N LEU A 16 -5.67 12.69 -14.79
CA LEU A 16 -4.51 11.81 -14.65
C LEU A 16 -3.78 12.01 -13.31
N THR A 17 -3.62 13.26 -12.87
CA THR A 17 -3.00 13.56 -11.57
C THR A 17 -3.86 13.07 -10.41
N ALA A 18 -5.19 13.20 -10.52
CA ALA A 18 -6.13 12.69 -9.52
C ALA A 18 -6.11 11.16 -9.47
N GLU A 19 -6.05 10.47 -10.62
CA GLU A 19 -5.93 9.01 -10.68
C GLU A 19 -4.63 8.54 -10.03
N VAL A 20 -3.49 9.16 -10.37
CA VAL A 20 -2.20 8.83 -9.76
C VAL A 20 -2.23 9.10 -8.25
N ALA A 21 -2.84 10.19 -7.81
CA ALA A 21 -2.98 10.49 -6.39
C ALA A 21 -3.86 9.46 -5.66
N VAL A 22 -4.98 9.03 -6.26
CA VAL A 22 -5.88 8.03 -5.69
C VAL A 22 -5.20 6.66 -5.62
N VAL A 23 -4.59 6.20 -6.72
CA VAL A 23 -3.88 4.92 -6.76
C VAL A 23 -2.68 4.94 -5.80
N GLY A 24 -1.92 6.04 -5.78
CA GLY A 24 -0.80 6.22 -4.86
C GLY A 24 -1.24 6.19 -3.39
N ALA A 25 -2.31 6.90 -3.04
CA ALA A 25 -2.86 6.89 -1.69
C ALA A 25 -3.39 5.51 -1.29
N LEU A 26 -4.04 4.79 -2.20
CA LEU A 26 -4.55 3.44 -1.96
C LEU A 26 -3.39 2.46 -1.69
N LEU A 27 -2.34 2.50 -2.51
CA LEU A 27 -1.14 1.69 -2.31
C LEU A 27 -0.46 2.03 -0.99
N LEU A 28 -0.36 3.32 -0.64
CA LEU A 28 0.26 3.75 0.61
C LEU A 28 -0.56 3.29 1.82
N ALA A 29 -1.89 3.38 1.75
CA ALA A 29 -2.79 2.89 2.78
C ALA A 29 -2.63 1.37 2.95
N LEU A 30 -2.63 0.61 1.85
CA LEU A 30 -2.37 -0.83 1.88
C LEU A 30 -1.01 -1.14 2.49
N PHE A 31 0.04 -0.39 2.12
CA PHE A 31 1.37 -0.58 2.69
C PHE A 31 1.38 -0.30 4.20
N VAL A 32 0.71 0.77 4.64
CA VAL A 32 0.57 1.15 6.05
C VAL A 32 -0.29 0.16 6.83
N THR A 33 -1.22 -0.57 6.21
CA THR A 33 -2.02 -1.61 6.88
C THR A 33 -1.39 -3.00 6.82
N GLU A 34 -0.67 -3.32 5.74
CA GLU A 34 0.00 -4.61 5.55
C GLU A 34 1.31 -4.69 6.34
N ILE A 35 2.09 -3.60 6.42
CA ILE A 35 3.30 -3.55 7.24
C ILE A 35 3.02 -3.90 8.71
N PRO A 36 2.05 -3.30 9.42
CA PRO A 36 1.79 -3.65 10.80
C PRO A 36 1.22 -5.06 10.92
N SER A 37 0.49 -5.57 9.93
CA SER A 37 0.01 -6.96 9.91
C SER A 37 1.20 -7.94 9.82
N MET A 38 2.12 -7.72 8.88
CA MET A 38 3.38 -8.47 8.75
C MET A 38 4.27 -8.30 9.98
N MET A 39 4.37 -7.09 10.53
CA MET A 39 5.12 -6.84 11.76
C MET A 39 4.47 -7.52 12.95
N ARG A 40 3.13 -7.66 12.99
CA ARG A 40 2.41 -8.39 14.04
C ARG A 40 2.76 -9.87 13.96
N GLU A 41 2.73 -10.44 12.76
CA GLU A 41 3.16 -11.82 12.50
C GLU A 41 4.64 -11.99 12.91
N MET A 42 5.56 -11.17 12.40
CA MET A 42 6.98 -11.21 12.76
C MET A 42 7.22 -11.02 14.27
N LYS A 43 6.44 -10.17 14.93
CA LYS A 43 6.52 -9.96 16.38
C LYS A 43 6.03 -11.18 17.13
N ILE A 44 4.96 -11.83 16.66
CA ILE A 44 4.51 -13.13 17.19
C ILE A 44 5.60 -14.17 16.97
N TRP A 45 6.18 -14.29 15.77
CA TRP A 45 7.32 -15.17 15.49
C TRP A 45 8.52 -14.91 16.43
N ARG A 46 8.77 -13.65 16.79
CA ARG A 46 9.83 -13.23 17.71
C ARG A 46 9.51 -13.51 19.18
N ILE A 47 8.27 -13.26 19.62
CA ILE A 47 7.80 -13.53 20.99
C ILE A 47 7.65 -15.03 21.22
N ALA A 48 7.10 -15.74 20.25
CA ALA A 48 7.02 -17.19 20.18
C ALA A 48 8.38 -17.83 19.83
N GLY A 49 9.50 -17.12 19.94
CA GLY A 49 10.85 -17.70 19.98
C GLY A 49 11.28 -18.54 18.78
N GLY A 50 10.65 -18.40 17.61
CA GLY A 50 10.88 -19.26 16.45
C GLY A 50 10.72 -20.77 16.76
N LEU A 51 11.36 -21.64 15.96
CA LEU A 51 11.37 -23.12 16.09
C LEU A 51 11.73 -23.67 17.51
N ARG A 52 12.07 -22.81 18.47
CA ARG A 52 12.46 -23.16 19.84
C ARG A 52 11.39 -22.95 20.91
N ALA A 53 10.24 -22.31 20.63
CA ALA A 53 9.17 -22.24 21.65
C ALA A 53 8.25 -23.48 21.70
N GLY A 54 8.41 -24.41 20.75
CA GLY A 54 7.66 -25.68 20.74
C GLY A 54 8.26 -26.80 21.61
N HIS A 55 9.44 -26.61 22.21
CA HIS A 55 10.13 -27.72 22.92
C HIS A 55 9.86 -27.76 24.43
N ARG A 56 8.67 -27.31 24.85
CA ARG A 56 8.18 -27.53 26.21
C ARG A 56 6.72 -27.94 26.22
N TYR A 57 6.41 -28.97 25.44
CA TYR A 57 5.41 -29.94 25.85
C TYR A 57 6.16 -31.13 26.49
N PRO A 58 5.79 -31.54 27.72
CA PRO A 58 6.35 -32.73 28.36
C PRO A 58 6.02 -34.01 27.59
#